data_AF-A0A8J5M265-F1
#
_entry.id   AF-A0A8J5M265-F1
#
_cell.length_a   1.000
_cell.length_b   1.000
_cell.length_c   1.000
_cell.angle_alpha   90.00
_cell.angle_beta   90.00
_cell.angle_gamma   90.00
#
_symmetry.space_group_name_H-M   'P 1'
#
loop_
_entity.id
_entity.type
_entity.pdbx_description
1 polymer ?
#
loop_
_entity_poly.entity_id
_entity_poly.type
_entity_poly.pdbx_seq_one_letter_code
_entity_poly.pdbx_strand_id
1 'polypeptide(L)'
;MQEAVTKPHAHPNTVLHCLYGFYNLGYSRKELARVYHKSETTIGNWIRVYEATETFERARKASDKKFASDHRAWLFDFYGKHPLACLDEVQKAFVQAFHITISKSSVWRIIHEYGLTWKVLERRAMHIKERDIFR
;
A
#
# COMPACT_ATOMS: atom_id res chain seq x y z
N MET A 1 -21.70 14.61 -9.48
CA MET A 1 -20.86 14.05 -10.56
C MET A 1 -19.68 14.96 -10.95
N GLN A 2 -19.77 16.29 -10.76
CA GLN A 2 -18.74 17.26 -11.15
C GLN A 2 -17.44 17.22 -10.30
N GLU A 3 -17.51 16.91 -9.00
CA GLU A 3 -16.32 16.92 -8.12
C GLU A 3 -15.29 15.81 -8.38
N ALA A 4 -15.68 14.72 -9.04
CA ALA A 4 -14.73 13.64 -9.39
C ALA A 4 -13.80 14.04 -10.55
N VAL A 5 -14.16 15.08 -11.31
CA VAL A 5 -13.50 15.47 -12.57
C VAL A 5 -12.42 16.54 -12.35
N THR A 6 -12.54 17.34 -11.28
CA THR A 6 -11.68 18.48 -10.96
C THR A 6 -10.40 18.12 -10.19
N LYS A 7 -10.25 16.86 -9.75
CA LYS A 7 -9.01 16.41 -9.12
C LYS A 7 -7.87 16.37 -10.16
N PRO A 8 -6.62 16.70 -9.76
CA PRO A 8 -5.46 16.63 -10.65
C PRO A 8 -5.23 15.23 -11.24
N HIS A 9 -5.78 14.21 -10.60
CA HIS A 9 -5.80 12.84 -11.09
C HIS A 9 -7.24 12.35 -11.19
N ALA A 10 -7.58 11.71 -12.32
CA ALA A 10 -8.87 11.08 -12.50
C ALA A 10 -9.02 9.90 -11.51
N HIS A 11 -10.22 9.77 -10.94
CA HIS A 11 -10.55 8.64 -10.10
C HIS A 11 -10.56 7.35 -10.93
N PRO A 12 -10.15 6.18 -10.40
CA PRO A 12 -10.19 4.91 -11.14
C PRO A 12 -11.54 4.63 -11.81
N ASN A 13 -12.65 4.87 -11.11
CA ASN A 13 -14.00 4.74 -11.68
C ASN A 13 -14.24 5.63 -12.90
N THR A 14 -13.69 6.85 -12.93
CA THR A 14 -13.80 7.74 -14.09
C THR A 14 -13.09 7.13 -15.30
N VAL A 15 -11.93 6.51 -15.07
CA VAL A 15 -11.18 5.85 -16.14
C VAL A 15 -11.88 4.58 -16.61
N LEU A 16 -12.38 3.75 -15.70
CA LEU A 16 -13.16 2.55 -16.04
C LEU A 16 -14.43 2.90 -16.84
N HIS A 17 -15.15 3.94 -16.45
CA HIS A 17 -16.32 4.40 -17.21
C HIS A 17 -15.93 4.94 -18.60
N CYS A 18 -14.75 5.57 -18.71
CA CYS A 18 -14.24 6.04 -19.99
C CYS A 18 -13.88 4.87 -20.91
N LEU A 19 -13.22 3.84 -20.38
CA LEU A 19 -12.89 2.61 -21.10
C LEU A 19 -14.15 1.88 -21.56
N TYR A 20 -15.17 1.77 -20.69
CA TYR A 20 -16.48 1.23 -21.07
C TYR A 20 -17.11 2.03 -22.23
N GLY A 21 -17.06 3.36 -22.16
CA GLY A 21 -17.53 4.22 -23.25
C GLY A 21 -16.81 3.97 -24.58
N PHE A 22 -15.50 3.69 -24.53
CA PHE A 22 -14.72 3.39 -25.73
C PHE A 22 -15.04 2.00 -26.31
N TYR A 23 -15.02 0.95 -25.49
CA TYR A 23 -15.13 -0.44 -25.95
C TYR A 23 -16.57 -0.95 -26.11
N ASN A 24 -17.50 -0.52 -25.25
CA ASN A 24 -18.87 -1.05 -25.21
C ASN A 24 -19.88 -0.12 -25.86
N LEU A 25 -19.64 1.20 -25.84
CA LEU A 25 -20.55 2.19 -26.41
C LEU A 25 -20.06 2.77 -27.76
N GLY A 26 -18.81 2.45 -28.16
CA GLY A 26 -18.25 2.86 -29.44
C GLY A 26 -17.90 4.34 -29.55
N TYR A 27 -17.78 5.06 -28.42
CA TYR A 27 -17.40 6.47 -28.44
C TYR A 27 -15.96 6.67 -28.92
N SER A 28 -15.76 7.68 -29.75
CA SER A 28 -14.43 8.10 -30.18
C SER A 28 -13.65 8.76 -29.03
N ARG A 29 -12.32 8.79 -29.15
CA ARG A 29 -11.44 9.48 -28.19
C ARG A 29 -11.78 10.96 -28.03
N LYS A 30 -12.23 11.59 -29.11
CA LYS A 30 -12.64 13.01 -29.15
C LYS A 30 -13.93 13.26 -28.38
N GLU A 31 -14.91 12.37 -28.51
CA GLU A 31 -16.17 12.46 -27.75
C GLU A 31 -15.91 12.25 -26.25
N LEU A 32 -15.10 11.24 -25.91
CA LEU A 32 -14.72 10.97 -24.52
C LEU A 32 -13.93 12.15 -23.92
N ALA A 33 -13.00 12.75 -24.66
CA ALA A 33 -12.28 13.94 -24.22
C ALA A 33 -13.23 15.09 -23.85
N ARG A 34 -14.28 15.29 -24.65
CA ARG A 34 -15.33 16.29 -24.39
C ARG A 34 -16.17 15.95 -23.16
N VAL A 35 -16.62 14.69 -23.02
CA VAL A 35 -17.45 14.22 -21.89
C VAL A 35 -16.71 14.34 -20.55
N TYR A 36 -15.43 13.97 -20.53
CA TYR A 36 -14.63 13.95 -19.30
C TYR A 36 -13.86 15.24 -19.02
N HIS A 37 -13.93 16.23 -19.91
CA HIS A 37 -13.12 17.45 -19.85
C HIS A 37 -11.63 17.14 -19.69
N LYS A 38 -11.13 16.18 -20.48
CA LYS A 38 -9.72 15.78 -20.53
C LYS A 38 -9.18 15.94 -21.95
N SER A 39 -7.86 16.03 -22.09
CA SER A 39 -7.25 16.03 -23.42
C SER A 39 -7.42 14.66 -24.09
N GLU A 40 -7.50 14.65 -25.42
CA GLU A 40 -7.50 13.40 -26.21
C GLU A 40 -6.26 12.53 -25.91
N THR A 41 -5.13 13.17 -25.60
CA THR A 41 -3.90 12.49 -25.16
C THR A 41 -4.07 11.78 -23.81
N THR A 42 -4.83 12.35 -22.88
CA THR A 42 -5.12 11.70 -21.59
C THR A 42 -6.00 10.46 -21.79
N ILE A 43 -7.05 10.58 -22.61
CA ILE A 43 -7.92 9.46 -22.96
C ILE A 43 -7.13 8.36 -23.69
N GLY A 44 -6.30 8.74 -24.65
CA GLY A 44 -5.41 7.80 -25.36
C GLY A 44 -4.44 7.09 -24.42
N ASN A 45 -3.89 7.79 -23.42
CA ASN A 45 -3.04 7.17 -22.40
C ASN A 45 -3.80 6.17 -21.53
N TRP A 46 -5.05 6.45 -21.16
CA TRP A 46 -5.87 5.49 -20.39
C TRP A 46 -6.15 4.22 -21.20
N ILE A 47 -6.51 4.36 -22.47
CA ILE A 47 -6.73 3.23 -23.38
C ILE A 47 -5.45 2.42 -23.54
N ARG A 48 -4.32 3.08 -23.83
CA ARG A 48 -3.02 2.42 -24.01
C ARG A 48 -2.55 1.67 -22.77
N VAL A 49 -2.75 2.25 -21.58
CA VAL A 49 -2.42 1.56 -20.31
C VAL A 49 -3.30 0.32 -20.16
N TYR A 50 -4.60 0.45 -20.39
CA TYR A 50 -5.53 -0.68 -20.29
C TYR A 50 -5.21 -1.79 -21.31
N GLU A 51 -4.87 -1.45 -22.55
CA GLU A 51 -4.44 -2.43 -23.57
C GLU A 51 -3.15 -3.15 -23.18
N ALA A 52 -2.24 -2.49 -22.47
CA ALA A 52 -0.96 -3.06 -22.08
C ALA A 52 -1.03 -3.93 -20.81
N THR A 53 -1.90 -3.57 -19.85
CA THR A 53 -1.94 -4.22 -18.52
C THR A 53 -3.26 -4.94 -18.23
N GLU A 54 -4.23 -4.90 -19.15
CA GLU A 54 -5.62 -5.38 -19.01
C GLU A 54 -6.37 -4.82 -17.78
N THR A 55 -5.74 -3.86 -17.10
CA THR A 55 -6.12 -3.33 -15.80
C THR A 55 -5.77 -1.86 -15.75
N PHE A 56 -6.55 -1.08 -15.00
CA PHE A 56 -6.22 0.31 -14.67
C PHE A 56 -5.82 0.38 -13.19
N GLU A 57 -4.73 -0.30 -12.83
CA GLU A 57 -4.13 -0.14 -11.52
C GLU A 57 -2.97 0.85 -11.57
N ARG A 58 -2.87 1.69 -10.55
CA ARG A 58 -1.71 2.57 -10.41
C ARG A 58 -0.48 1.71 -10.24
N ALA A 59 0.53 1.90 -11.09
CA ALA A 59 1.82 1.27 -10.92
C ALA A 59 2.33 1.54 -9.49
N ARG A 60 2.34 0.50 -8.66
CA ARG A 60 3.00 0.55 -7.35
C ARG A 60 4.48 0.53 -7.65
N LYS A 61 5.16 1.67 -7.47
CA LYS A 61 6.62 1.65 -7.45
C LYS A 61 7.02 0.62 -6.40
N ALA A 62 7.82 -0.38 -6.80
CA ALA A 62 8.53 -1.19 -5.84
C ALA A 62 9.27 -0.21 -4.94
N SER A 63 8.86 -0.10 -3.67
CA SER A 63 9.60 0.73 -2.73
C SER A 63 10.98 0.11 -2.65
N ASP A 64 12.01 0.91 -2.92
CA ASP A 64 13.39 0.46 -2.78
C ASP A 64 13.55 -0.05 -1.34
N LYS A 65 13.62 -1.37 -1.18
CA LYS A 65 13.44 -2.01 0.13
C LYS A 65 14.77 -1.89 0.87
N LYS A 66 15.04 -0.72 1.46
CA LYS A 66 16.21 -0.47 2.33
C LYS A 66 16.48 -1.61 3.34
N PHE A 67 15.42 -2.28 3.78
CA PHE A 67 15.52 -3.47 4.62
C PHE A 67 15.28 -4.72 3.79
N ALA A 68 16.32 -5.56 3.71
CA ALA A 68 16.32 -6.88 3.07
C ALA A 68 15.27 -7.82 3.69
N SER A 69 15.03 -8.95 3.03
CA SER A 69 14.07 -9.96 3.49
C SER A 69 14.37 -10.44 4.92
N ASP A 70 15.65 -10.67 5.22
CA ASP A 70 16.10 -11.21 6.51
C ASP A 70 15.81 -10.27 7.67
N HIS A 71 16.06 -8.96 7.49
CA HIS A 71 15.72 -7.93 8.48
C HIS A 71 14.22 -7.92 8.81
N ARG A 72 13.38 -8.18 7.80
CA ARG A 72 11.93 -8.17 7.94
C ARG A 72 11.42 -9.45 8.62
N ALA A 73 11.99 -10.60 8.26
CA ALA A 73 11.69 -11.87 8.90
C ALA A 73 12.09 -11.85 10.39
N TRP A 74 13.23 -11.24 10.71
CA TRP A 74 13.67 -11.07 12.09
C TRP A 74 12.69 -10.23 12.91
N LEU A 75 12.17 -9.12 12.36
CA LEU A 75 11.16 -8.31 13.04
C LEU A 75 9.89 -9.11 13.32
N PHE A 76 9.46 -9.97 12.39
CA PHE A 76 8.29 -10.83 12.59
C PHE A 76 8.51 -11.85 13.71
N ASP A 77 9.67 -12.54 13.71
CA ASP A 77 10.03 -13.50 14.75
C ASP A 77 10.17 -12.83 16.13
N PHE A 78 10.75 -11.63 16.17
CA PHE A 78 10.87 -10.84 17.40
C PHE A 78 9.50 -10.55 18.03
N TYR A 79 8.50 -10.14 17.24
CA TYR A 79 7.13 -9.94 17.74
C TYR A 79 6.39 -11.24 18.06
N GLY A 80 6.83 -12.37 17.50
CA GLY A 80 6.37 -13.70 17.90
C GLY A 80 6.80 -14.05 19.32
N LYS A 81 8.06 -13.75 19.66
CA LYS A 81 8.67 -14.00 20.98
C LYS A 81 8.31 -12.94 22.02
N HIS A 82 8.14 -11.69 21.59
CA HIS A 82 7.86 -10.55 22.45
C HIS A 82 6.61 -9.81 21.96
N PRO A 83 5.40 -10.37 22.16
CA PRO A 83 4.16 -9.80 21.64
C PRO A 83 3.83 -8.41 22.21
N LEU A 84 4.35 -8.06 23.38
CA LEU A 84 4.17 -6.76 24.05
C LEU A 84 5.33 -5.79 23.82
N ALA A 85 6.31 -6.14 22.97
CA ALA A 85 7.47 -5.28 22.78
C ALA A 85 7.07 -3.90 22.24
N CYS A 86 7.53 -2.86 22.94
CA CYS A 86 7.35 -1.50 22.47
C CYS A 86 8.21 -1.25 21.22
N LEU A 87 7.78 -0.33 20.35
CA LEU A 87 8.56 0.07 19.17
C LEU A 87 9.99 0.52 19.53
N ASP A 88 10.18 1.11 20.70
CA ASP A 88 11.51 1.48 21.21
C ASP A 88 12.39 0.27 21.54
N GLU A 89 11.81 -0.78 22.14
CA GLU A 89 12.51 -2.02 22.46
C GLU A 89 12.91 -2.76 21.19
N VAL A 90 11.99 -2.82 20.23
CA VAL A 90 12.23 -3.43 18.92
C VAL A 90 13.31 -2.68 18.16
N GLN A 91 13.26 -1.34 18.18
CA GLN A 91 14.28 -0.51 17.52
C GLN A 91 15.66 -0.74 18.13
N LYS A 92 15.76 -0.77 19.46
CA LYS A 92 17.02 -1.05 20.17
C LYS A 92 17.55 -2.45 19.84
N ALA A 93 16.69 -3.47 19.93
CA ALA A 93 17.04 -4.85 19.64
C ALA A 93 17.47 -5.03 18.17
N PHE A 94 16.81 -4.34 17.23
CA PHE A 94 17.16 -4.36 15.82
C PHE A 94 18.55 -3.75 15.56
N VAL A 95 18.84 -2.60 16.20
CA VAL A 95 20.16 -1.96 16.11
C VAL A 95 21.24 -2.85 16.71
N GLN A 96 20.95 -3.56 17.80
CA GLN A 96 21.88 -4.52 18.39
C GLN A 96 22.13 -5.74 17.50
N ALA A 97 21.10 -6.25 16.83
CA ALA A 97 21.20 -7.46 16.01
C ALA A 97 21.89 -7.21 14.65
N PHE A 98 21.62 -6.07 14.00
CA PHE A 98 22.07 -5.80 12.62
C PHE A 98 23.02 -4.62 12.49
N HIS A 99 23.29 -3.86 13.56
CA HIS A 99 24.08 -2.63 13.53
C HIS A 99 23.58 -1.58 12.52
N ILE A 100 22.30 -1.65 12.14
CA ILE A 100 21.65 -0.74 11.20
C ILE A 100 20.54 0.03 11.93
N THR A 101 20.48 1.33 11.70
CA THR A 101 19.41 2.17 12.25
C THR A 101 18.11 1.99 11.48
N ILE A 102 17.02 1.83 12.22
CA ILE A 102 15.66 1.75 11.70
C ILE A 102 14.79 2.79 12.40
N SER A 103 13.90 3.45 11.66
CA SER A 103 12.91 4.37 12.26
C SER A 103 11.68 3.60 12.74
N LYS A 104 11.01 4.11 13.79
CA LYS A 104 9.74 3.54 14.29
C LYS A 104 8.69 3.38 13.18
N SER A 105 8.58 4.37 12.29
CA SER A 105 7.67 4.31 11.14
C SER A 105 8.04 3.19 10.16
N SER A 106 9.34 2.90 9.98
CA SER A 106 9.79 1.78 9.15
C SER A 106 9.48 0.43 9.81
N VAL A 107 9.71 0.31 11.12
CA VAL A 107 9.32 -0.87 11.91
C VAL A 107 7.83 -1.14 11.73
N TRP A 108 6.99 -0.13 11.97
CA TRP A 108 5.53 -0.24 11.84
C TRP A 108 5.10 -0.64 10.44
N ARG A 109 5.65 -0.01 9.40
CA ARG A 109 5.35 -0.35 8.00
C ARG A 109 5.69 -1.81 7.68
N ILE A 110 6.87 -2.29 8.10
CA ILE A 110 7.31 -3.66 7.83
C ILE A 110 6.40 -4.68 8.52
N ILE A 111 6.06 -4.44 9.78
CA ILE A 111 5.17 -5.32 10.55
C ILE A 111 3.77 -5.37 9.94
N HIS A 112 3.26 -4.22 9.50
CA HIS A 112 1.97 -4.13 8.82
C HIS A 112 1.96 -4.89 7.48
N GLU A 113 3.07 -4.86 6.72
CA GLU A 113 3.24 -5.66 5.51
C GLU A 113 3.18 -7.18 5.80
N TYR A 114 3.54 -7.62 7.01
CA TYR A 114 3.43 -9.00 7.48
C TYR A 114 2.07 -9.34 8.12
N GLY A 115 1.08 -8.43 8.03
CA GLY A 115 -0.27 -8.66 8.56
C GLY A 115 -0.39 -8.54 10.08
N LEU A 116 0.67 -8.11 10.77
CA LEU A 116 0.66 -7.80 12.20
C LEU A 116 0.01 -6.43 12.43
N THR A 117 -1.30 -6.38 12.26
CA THR A 117 -2.09 -5.18 12.58
C THR A 117 -2.19 -4.98 14.08
N TRP A 118 -2.49 -3.75 14.50
CA TRP A 118 -2.74 -3.42 15.91
C TRP A 118 -3.72 -4.41 16.58
N LYS A 119 -4.83 -4.76 15.91
CA LYS A 119 -5.79 -5.77 16.40
C LYS A 119 -5.22 -7.17 16.58
N VAL A 120 -4.21 -7.55 15.78
CA VAL A 120 -3.53 -8.85 15.92
C VAL A 120 -2.61 -8.81 17.13
N LEU A 121 -1.89 -7.70 17.32
CA LEU A 121 -1.01 -7.51 18.47
C LEU A 121 -1.82 -7.41 19.79
N GLU A 122 -2.94 -6.66 19.80
CA GLU A 122 -3.86 -6.61 20.94
C GLU A 122 -4.45 -7.98 21.29
N ARG A 123 -4.91 -8.74 20.29
CA ARG A 123 -5.40 -10.10 20.54
C ARG A 123 -4.32 -11.01 21.06
N ARG A 124 -3.08 -10.87 20.59
CA ARG A 124 -1.95 -11.62 21.15
C ARG A 124 -1.73 -11.22 22.61
N ALA A 125 -1.75 -9.92 22.91
CA ALA A 125 -1.65 -9.39 24.27
C ALA A 125 -2.73 -9.91 25.22
N MET A 126 -3.97 -10.06 24.76
CA MET A 126 -5.07 -10.59 25.58
C MET A 126 -4.95 -12.08 25.92
N HIS A 127 -4.29 -12.88 25.08
CA HIS A 127 -4.10 -14.33 25.34
C HIS A 127 -2.90 -14.63 26.26
N ILE A 128 -2.28 -13.58 26.81
CA ILE A 128 -1.06 -13.68 27.61
C ILE A 128 -1.40 -14.03 29.06
N LYS A 129 -0.56 -14.87 29.69
CA LYS A 129 -0.71 -15.24 31.11
C LYS A 129 0.05 -14.24 31.98
N GLU A 130 -0.36 -14.11 33.24
CA GLU A 130 0.22 -13.15 34.19
C GLU A 130 1.76 -13.18 34.28
N ARG A 131 2.37 -14.36 34.14
CA ARG A 131 3.84 -14.57 34.10
C ARG A 131 4.58 -13.82 32.98
N ASP A 132 3.88 -13.44 31.92
CA ASP A 132 4.46 -12.77 30.76
C ASP A 132 4.29 -11.23 30.86
N ILE A 133 3.52 -10.75 31.86
CA ILE A 133 3.26 -9.33 32.14
C ILE A 133 4.29 -8.79 33.14
N PHE A 134 4.72 -9.60 34.09
CA PHE A 134 5.79 -9.24 35.02
C PHE A 134 7.13 -9.23 34.28
N ARG A 135 7.68 -8.02 34.10
CA ARG A 135 9.00 -7.73 33.55
C ARG A 135 9.95 -7.31 34.67
#